data_AF-A0A3M9Z5A5-F1
#
_entry.id   AF-A0A3M9Z5A5-F1
#
_cell.length_a   1.000
_cell.length_b   1.000
_cell.length_c   1.000
_cell.angle_alpha   90.00
_cell.angle_beta   90.00
_cell.angle_gamma   90.00
#
_symmetry.space_group_name_H-M   'P 1'
#
loop_
_entity.id
_entity.type
_entity.pdbx_description
1 polymer ?
#
loop_
_entity_poly.entity_id
_entity_poly.type
_entity_poly.pdbx_seq_one_letter_code
_entity_poly.pdbx_strand_id
1 'polypeptide(L)'
;MTHYDKSWWIFALLSAFFAALTAIFAKVGVENVNSNLATAIRTVVILIIAWGIVGVGGQWRGLFTISEKNMLFLVLSGIATGLSWLCYFKALQMAPASWVAPVDKLGLALVLILSFLFLGEAMTLKTILGAGLIISGALVLIYPEGGFASATAPTNVPSVDVELIEPVEVNSVTAPTNLPVVDAVIDPEKETL
;
A
#
# COMPACT_ATOMS: atom_id res chain seq x y z
N MET A 1 -17.80 -22.32 -34.04
CA MET A 1 -18.01 -21.07 -33.28
C MET A 1 -17.91 -21.40 -31.82
N THR A 2 -16.84 -20.95 -31.14
CA THR A 2 -16.71 -21.09 -29.69
C THR A 2 -17.81 -20.26 -29.03
N HIS A 3 -18.74 -20.91 -28.34
CA HIS A 3 -19.68 -20.24 -27.44
C HIS A 3 -18.87 -19.70 -26.25
N TYR A 4 -18.35 -18.48 -26.40
CA TYR A 4 -17.80 -17.74 -25.27
C TYR A 4 -18.99 -17.33 -24.41
N ASP A 5 -19.14 -17.94 -23.23
CA ASP A 5 -20.17 -17.53 -22.29
C ASP A 5 -19.98 -16.06 -21.99
N LYS A 6 -20.98 -15.23 -22.32
CA LYS A 6 -20.99 -13.76 -22.09
C LYS A 6 -20.70 -13.37 -20.64
N SER A 7 -20.55 -14.30 -19.70
CA SER A 7 -20.24 -14.05 -18.29
C SER A 7 -18.78 -13.70 -18.02
N TRP A 8 -17.83 -13.99 -18.93
CA TRP A 8 -16.40 -13.75 -18.68
C TRP A 8 -16.06 -12.28 -18.40
N TRP A 9 -16.70 -11.35 -19.10
CA TRP A 9 -16.44 -9.92 -18.92
C TRP A 9 -16.99 -9.42 -17.57
N ILE A 10 -18.02 -10.05 -17.03
CA ILE A 10 -18.57 -9.75 -15.70
C ILE A 10 -17.53 -10.11 -14.64
N PHE A 11 -16.94 -11.31 -14.72
CA PHE A 11 -15.85 -11.72 -13.83
C PHE A 11 -14.61 -10.83 -13.99
N ALA A 12 -14.29 -10.39 -15.22
CA ALA A 12 -13.19 -9.47 -15.47
C ALA A 12 -13.43 -8.08 -14.86
N LEU A 13 -14.65 -7.55 -14.98
CA LEU A 13 -15.04 -6.27 -14.39
C LEU A 13 -15.02 -6.34 -12.86
N LEU A 14 -15.53 -7.44 -12.31
CA LEU A 14 -15.51 -7.71 -10.88
C LEU A 14 -14.06 -7.82 -10.37
N SER A 15 -13.18 -8.49 -11.12
CA SER A 15 -11.73 -8.55 -10.82
C SER A 15 -11.10 -7.16 -10.82
N ALA A 16 -11.40 -6.31 -11.80
CA ALA A 16 -10.90 -4.94 -11.85
C ALA A 16 -11.38 -4.10 -10.65
N PHE A 17 -12.63 -4.27 -10.24
CA PHE A 17 -13.18 -3.64 -9.03
C PHE A 17 -12.44 -4.09 -7.76
N PHE A 18 -12.28 -5.39 -7.55
CA PHE A 18 -11.54 -5.92 -6.40
C PHE A 18 -10.06 -5.53 -6.40
N ALA A 19 -9.45 -5.40 -7.58
CA ALA A 19 -8.08 -4.91 -7.73
C ALA A 19 -7.97 -3.43 -7.32
N ALA A 20 -8.96 -2.59 -7.64
CA ALA A 20 -9.01 -1.20 -7.19
C ALA A 20 -9.17 -1.09 -5.67
N LEU A 21 -10.12 -1.83 -5.06
CA LEU A 21 -10.30 -1.88 -3.61
C LEU A 21 -9.02 -2.36 -2.90
N THR A 22 -8.41 -3.41 -3.44
CA THR A 22 -7.11 -3.91 -3.01
C THR A 22 -6.06 -2.80 -2.96
N ALA A 23 -5.94 -1.98 -4.00
CA ALA A 23 -4.92 -0.94 -4.07
C ALA A 23 -5.14 0.14 -3.01
N ILE A 24 -6.40 0.52 -2.77
CA ILE A 24 -6.78 1.48 -1.74
C ILE A 24 -6.47 0.92 -0.34
N PHE A 25 -6.95 -0.30 -0.03
CA PHE A 25 -6.70 -0.93 1.26
C PHE A 25 -5.21 -1.24 1.49
N ALA A 26 -4.48 -1.58 0.43
CA ALA A 26 -3.04 -1.74 0.47
C ALA A 26 -2.36 -0.45 0.90
N LYS A 27 -2.72 0.69 0.30
CA LYS A 27 -2.11 2.00 0.65
C LYS A 27 -2.41 2.37 2.10
N VAL A 28 -3.68 2.31 2.50
CA VAL A 28 -4.11 2.63 3.88
C VAL A 28 -3.50 1.66 4.90
N GLY A 29 -3.41 0.38 4.56
CA GLY A 29 -2.91 -0.66 5.46
C GLY A 29 -1.40 -0.65 5.69
N VAL A 30 -0.59 -0.11 4.76
CA VAL A 30 0.87 -0.02 4.90
C VAL A 30 1.36 1.34 5.39
N GLU A 31 0.48 2.34 5.50
CA GLU A 31 0.85 3.72 5.84
C GLU A 31 1.42 3.85 7.27
N ASN A 32 1.04 2.95 8.19
CA ASN A 32 1.50 2.95 9.58
C ASN A 32 2.01 1.57 10.05
N VAL A 33 2.14 0.61 9.14
CA VAL A 33 2.55 -0.77 9.44
C VAL A 33 3.68 -1.19 8.51
N ASN A 34 4.62 -1.99 9.01
CA ASN A 34 5.68 -2.54 8.17
C ASN A 34 5.09 -3.31 6.95
N SER A 35 5.52 -2.98 5.73
CA SER A 35 5.04 -3.61 4.49
C SER A 35 5.16 -5.13 4.49
N ASN A 36 6.23 -5.68 5.08
CA ASN A 36 6.41 -7.12 5.14
C ASN A 36 5.34 -7.77 6.02
N LEU A 37 4.99 -7.12 7.14
CA LEU A 37 3.92 -7.58 8.04
C LEU A 37 2.55 -7.48 7.38
N ALA A 38 2.24 -6.34 6.76
CA ALA A 38 0.99 -6.14 6.03
C ALA A 38 0.83 -7.16 4.88
N THR A 39 1.92 -7.43 4.15
CA THR A 39 1.95 -8.45 3.10
C THR A 39 1.74 -9.84 3.68
N ALA A 40 2.40 -10.19 4.79
CA ALA A 40 2.24 -11.49 5.44
C ALA A 40 0.81 -11.74 5.92
N ILE A 41 0.16 -10.74 6.53
CA ILE A 41 -1.25 -10.85 6.93
C ILE A 41 -2.12 -11.09 5.70
N ARG A 42 -1.89 -10.33 4.63
CA ARG A 42 -2.64 -10.46 3.37
C ARG A 42 -2.47 -11.84 2.74
N THR A 43 -1.27 -12.39 2.72
CA THR A 43 -1.02 -13.73 2.14
C THR A 43 -1.67 -14.83 2.98
N VAL A 44 -1.68 -14.73 4.30
CA VAL A 44 -2.38 -15.69 5.17
C VAL A 44 -3.89 -15.68 4.88
N VAL A 45 -4.51 -14.51 4.76
CA VAL A 45 -5.93 -14.40 4.42
C VAL A 45 -6.23 -15.05 3.05
N ILE A 46 -5.40 -14.75 2.04
CA ILE A 46 -5.54 -15.34 0.70
C ILE A 46 -5.36 -16.86 0.73
N LEU A 47 -4.39 -17.35 1.51
CA LEU A 47 -4.10 -18.77 1.68
C LEU A 47 -5.33 -19.50 2.25
N ILE A 48 -5.93 -18.97 3.32
CA ILE A 48 -7.13 -19.56 3.93
C ILE A 48 -8.28 -19.62 2.93
N ILE A 49 -8.53 -18.53 2.20
CA ILE A 49 -9.60 -18.49 1.20
C ILE A 49 -9.33 -19.50 0.07
N ALA A 50 -8.11 -19.53 -0.48
CA ALA A 50 -7.73 -20.41 -1.57
C ALA A 50 -7.87 -21.90 -1.19
N TRP A 51 -7.35 -22.30 -0.03
CA TRP A 51 -7.48 -23.66 0.47
C TRP A 51 -8.92 -24.00 0.87
N GLY A 52 -9.70 -23.04 1.36
CA GLY A 52 -11.14 -23.21 1.60
C GLY A 52 -11.89 -23.57 0.33
N ILE A 53 -11.60 -22.92 -0.79
CA ILE A 53 -12.19 -23.22 -2.10
C ILE A 53 -11.80 -24.63 -2.57
N VAL A 54 -10.52 -25.00 -2.46
CA VAL A 54 -10.05 -26.37 -2.79
C VAL A 54 -10.77 -27.42 -1.92
N GLY A 55 -10.96 -27.09 -0.64
CA GLY A 55 -11.65 -27.92 0.33
C GLY A 55 -13.10 -28.19 -0.02
N VAL A 56 -13.88 -27.13 -0.26
CA VAL A 56 -15.30 -27.22 -0.67
C VAL A 56 -15.45 -27.85 -2.06
N GLY A 57 -14.50 -27.59 -2.96
CA GLY A 57 -14.50 -28.16 -4.31
C GLY A 57 -14.11 -29.64 -4.40
N GLY A 58 -13.69 -30.27 -3.29
CA GLY A 58 -13.31 -31.68 -3.27
C GLY A 58 -12.06 -32.03 -4.10
N GLN A 59 -11.25 -31.05 -4.46
CA GLN A 59 -10.15 -31.16 -5.43
C GLN A 59 -8.85 -31.74 -4.84
N TRP A 60 -8.90 -32.32 -3.64
CA TRP A 60 -7.77 -32.86 -2.90
C TRP A 60 -6.95 -33.90 -3.67
N ARG A 61 -7.61 -34.72 -4.50
CA ARG A 61 -6.94 -35.72 -5.36
C ARG A 61 -6.18 -35.10 -6.52
N GLY A 62 -6.52 -33.87 -6.92
CA GLY A 62 -5.84 -33.12 -7.97
C GLY A 62 -4.36 -32.87 -7.65
N LEU A 63 -4.02 -32.69 -6.37
CA LEU A 63 -2.65 -32.45 -5.91
C LEU A 63 -1.70 -33.61 -6.25
N PHE A 64 -2.18 -34.85 -6.20
CA PHE A 64 -1.38 -36.05 -6.49
C PHE A 64 -1.27 -36.35 -8.00
N THR A 65 -2.07 -35.68 -8.83
CA THR A 65 -2.05 -35.85 -10.29
C THR A 65 -1.19 -34.79 -11.00
N ILE A 66 -0.65 -33.80 -10.28
CA ILE A 66 0.18 -32.75 -10.86
C ILE A 66 1.57 -33.33 -11.19
N SER A 67 1.99 -33.22 -12.45
CA SER A 67 3.34 -33.57 -12.88
C SER A 67 4.41 -32.71 -12.18
N GLU A 68 5.58 -33.28 -11.89
CA GLU A 68 6.72 -32.57 -11.28
C GLU A 68 7.11 -31.28 -12.02
N LYS A 69 7.04 -31.28 -13.36
CA LYS A 69 7.29 -30.07 -14.16
C LYS A 69 6.28 -28.97 -13.90
N ASN A 70 4.98 -29.32 -13.84
CA ASN A 70 3.93 -28.35 -13.54
C ASN A 70 4.07 -27.81 -12.12
N MET A 71 4.46 -28.67 -11.16
CA MET A 71 4.73 -28.24 -9.80
C MET A 71 5.90 -27.25 -9.73
N LEU A 72 6.98 -27.49 -10.46
CA LEU A 72 8.11 -26.56 -10.56
C LEU A 72 7.69 -25.20 -11.13
N PHE A 73 6.93 -25.19 -12.23
CA PHE A 73 6.42 -23.94 -12.82
C PHE A 73 5.45 -23.20 -11.89
N LEU A 74 4.61 -23.91 -11.14
CA LEU A 74 3.72 -23.32 -10.14
C LEU A 74 4.50 -22.69 -8.98
N VAL A 75 5.54 -23.37 -8.48
CA VAL A 75 6.41 -22.84 -7.42
C VAL A 75 7.16 -21.60 -7.91
N LEU A 76 7.77 -21.66 -9.10
CA LEU A 76 8.45 -20.50 -9.69
C LEU A 76 7.50 -19.31 -9.88
N SER A 77 6.28 -19.56 -10.38
CA SER A 77 5.24 -18.54 -10.53
C SER A 77 4.83 -17.93 -9.19
N GLY A 78 4.68 -18.76 -8.15
CA GLY A 78 4.37 -18.32 -6.79
C GLY A 78 5.47 -17.43 -6.21
N ILE A 79 6.75 -17.82 -6.37
CA ILE A 79 7.90 -17.03 -5.94
C ILE A 79 7.94 -15.70 -6.69
N ALA A 80 7.76 -15.71 -8.01
CA ALA A 80 7.73 -14.49 -8.82
C ALA A 80 6.60 -13.53 -8.40
N THR A 81 5.40 -14.07 -8.12
CA THR A 81 4.25 -13.30 -7.64
C THR A 81 4.51 -12.71 -6.25
N GLY A 82 5.09 -13.49 -5.33
CA GLY A 82 5.44 -13.02 -3.99
C GLY A 82 6.49 -11.91 -4.03
N LEU A 83 7.56 -12.09 -4.83
CA LEU A 83 8.61 -11.08 -5.00
C LEU A 83 8.07 -9.79 -5.62
N SER A 84 7.23 -9.88 -6.67
CA SER A 84 6.66 -8.69 -7.30
C SER A 84 5.81 -7.88 -6.31
N TRP A 85 5.00 -8.56 -5.48
CA TRP A 85 4.20 -7.91 -4.46
C TRP A 85 5.00 -7.27 -3.35
N LEU A 86 6.05 -7.95 -2.86
CA LEU A 86 6.94 -7.36 -1.85
C LEU A 86 7.58 -6.07 -2.37
N CYS A 87 8.05 -6.07 -3.63
CA CYS A 87 8.57 -4.88 -4.30
C CYS A 87 7.49 -3.78 -4.45
N TYR A 88 6.26 -4.15 -4.85
CA TYR A 88 5.15 -3.21 -5.02
C TYR A 88 4.78 -2.53 -3.69
N PHE A 89 4.62 -3.30 -2.62
CA PHE A 89 4.31 -2.73 -1.31
C PHE A 89 5.44 -1.87 -0.76
N LYS A 90 6.69 -2.25 -1.01
CA LYS A 90 7.84 -1.42 -0.67
C LYS A 90 7.79 -0.08 -1.42
N ALA A 91 7.43 -0.09 -2.71
CA ALA A 91 7.26 1.13 -3.49
C ALA A 91 6.10 2.01 -2.97
N LEU A 92 4.98 1.40 -2.54
CA LEU A 92 3.86 2.12 -1.92
C LEU A 92 4.21 2.81 -0.60
N GLN A 93 5.23 2.35 0.11
CA GLN A 93 5.74 3.06 1.29
C GLN A 93 6.60 4.28 0.92
N MET A 94 7.29 4.22 -0.23
CA MET A 94 8.20 5.28 -0.68
C MET A 94 7.49 6.37 -1.48
N ALA A 95 6.38 6.04 -2.15
CA ALA A 95 5.68 6.92 -3.07
C ALA A 95 4.14 6.86 -2.91
N PRO A 96 3.40 7.89 -3.33
CA PRO A 96 1.94 7.86 -3.35
C PRO A 96 1.41 6.79 -4.32
N ALA A 97 0.26 6.19 -4.00
CA ALA A 97 -0.35 5.14 -4.83
C ALA A 97 -0.66 5.63 -6.25
N SER A 98 -0.92 6.92 -6.44
CA SER A 98 -1.14 7.54 -7.75
C SER A 98 0.07 7.47 -8.67
N TRP A 99 1.30 7.32 -8.14
CA TRP A 99 2.52 7.18 -8.93
C TRP A 99 2.91 5.71 -9.14
N VAL A 100 2.68 4.87 -8.14
CA VAL A 100 3.05 3.45 -8.20
C VAL A 100 2.03 2.62 -8.99
N ALA A 101 0.74 2.95 -8.91
CA ALA A 101 -0.33 2.21 -9.59
C ALA A 101 -0.23 2.26 -11.13
N PRO A 102 0.07 3.39 -11.79
CA PRO A 102 0.27 3.42 -13.24
C PRO A 102 1.47 2.59 -13.70
N VAL A 103 2.56 2.59 -12.91
CA VAL A 103 3.77 1.79 -13.20
C VAL A 103 3.46 0.29 -13.09
N ASP A 104 2.67 -0.14 -12.11
CA ASP A 104 2.17 -1.52 -12.01
C ASP A 104 1.37 -1.94 -13.26
N LYS A 105 0.59 -1.02 -13.85
CA LYS A 105 -0.15 -1.31 -15.10
C LYS A 105 0.73 -1.47 -16.32
N LEU A 106 1.94 -0.89 -16.34
CA LEU A 106 2.94 -1.18 -17.38
C LEU A 106 3.41 -2.64 -17.33
N GLY A 107 3.27 -3.33 -16.19
CA GLY A 107 3.53 -4.77 -16.08
C GLY A 107 2.72 -5.59 -17.09
N LEU A 108 1.49 -5.16 -17.44
CA LEU A 108 0.68 -5.81 -18.46
C LEU A 108 1.35 -5.76 -19.85
N ALA A 109 2.00 -4.65 -20.19
CA ALA A 109 2.73 -4.52 -21.45
C ALA A 109 3.94 -5.48 -21.48
N LEU A 110 4.67 -5.60 -20.37
CA LEU A 110 5.76 -6.57 -20.24
C LEU A 110 5.25 -8.01 -20.39
N VAL A 111 4.11 -8.34 -19.76
CA VAL A 111 3.47 -9.66 -19.91
C VAL A 111 3.12 -9.95 -21.37
N LEU A 112 2.60 -8.98 -22.12
CA LEU A 112 2.30 -9.15 -23.54
C LEU A 112 3.57 -9.41 -24.38
N ILE A 113 4.65 -8.69 -24.10
CA ILE A 113 5.95 -8.89 -24.76
C ILE A 113 6.51 -10.28 -24.44
N LEU A 114 6.48 -10.68 -23.16
CA LEU A 114 6.96 -12.00 -22.72
C LEU A 114 6.08 -13.11 -23.30
N SER A 115 4.76 -12.93 -23.38
CA SER A 115 3.84 -13.92 -23.96
C SER A 115 4.09 -14.10 -25.46
N PHE A 116 4.37 -13.01 -26.18
CA PHE A 116 4.81 -13.11 -27.58
C PHE A 116 6.12 -13.88 -27.71
N LEU A 117 7.12 -13.57 -26.87
CA LEU A 117 8.46 -14.12 -26.98
C LEU A 117 8.56 -15.59 -26.53
N PHE A 118 7.88 -15.96 -25.44
CA PHE A 118 7.94 -17.30 -24.84
C PHE A 118 6.81 -18.22 -25.27
N LEU A 119 5.59 -17.69 -25.45
CA LEU A 119 4.39 -18.48 -25.75
C LEU A 119 4.11 -18.56 -27.26
N GLY A 120 4.72 -17.70 -28.07
CA GLY A 120 4.57 -17.68 -29.52
C GLY A 120 3.18 -17.26 -30.00
N GLU A 121 2.39 -16.59 -29.15
CA GLU A 121 1.06 -16.11 -29.51
C GLU A 121 1.15 -15.05 -30.63
N ALA A 122 0.36 -15.20 -31.70
CA ALA A 122 0.35 -14.23 -32.78
C ALA A 122 -0.14 -12.86 -32.29
N MET A 123 0.75 -11.86 -32.25
CA MET A 123 0.35 -10.49 -31.94
C MET A 123 -0.51 -9.95 -33.07
N THR A 124 -1.82 -9.81 -32.81
CA THR A 124 -2.70 -9.11 -33.74
C THR A 124 -2.47 -7.60 -33.66
N LEU A 125 -2.69 -6.89 -34.75
CA LEU A 125 -2.60 -5.43 -34.80
C LEU A 125 -3.49 -4.75 -33.74
N LYS A 126 -4.63 -5.37 -33.39
CA LYS A 126 -5.53 -4.92 -32.32
C LYS A 126 -4.90 -5.04 -30.93
N THR A 127 -4.18 -6.13 -30.66
CA THR A 127 -3.47 -6.34 -29.40
C THR A 127 -2.36 -5.32 -29.22
N ILE A 128 -1.60 -5.04 -30.29
CA ILE A 128 -0.52 -4.04 -30.28
C ILE A 128 -1.08 -2.63 -30.03
N LEU A 129 -2.16 -2.26 -30.73
CA LEU A 129 -2.81 -0.96 -30.51
C LEU A 129 -3.38 -0.83 -29.10
N GLY A 130 -4.04 -1.87 -28.58
CA GLY A 130 -4.55 -1.88 -27.21
C GLY A 130 -3.44 -1.77 -26.17
N ALA A 131 -2.35 -2.52 -26.34
CA ALA A 131 -1.17 -2.44 -25.48
C ALA A 131 -0.55 -1.04 -25.52
N GLY A 132 -0.38 -0.48 -26.73
CA GLY A 132 0.11 0.87 -26.94
C GLY A 132 -0.75 1.91 -26.21
N LEU A 133 -2.07 1.78 -26.24
CA LEU A 133 -3.00 2.68 -25.57
C LEU A 133 -2.92 2.59 -24.03
N ILE A 134 -2.73 1.39 -23.49
CA ILE A 134 -2.53 1.18 -22.05
C ILE A 134 -1.20 1.80 -21.61
N ILE A 135 -0.13 1.60 -22.38
CA ILE A 135 1.19 2.18 -22.11
C ILE A 135 1.13 3.71 -22.19
N SER A 136 0.53 4.25 -23.25
CA SER A 136 0.39 5.70 -23.41
C SER A 136 -0.47 6.31 -22.30
N GLY A 137 -1.57 5.64 -21.92
CA GLY A 137 -2.42 6.08 -20.81
C GLY A 137 -1.68 6.09 -19.47
N ALA A 138 -0.88 5.05 -19.21
CA ALA A 138 -0.03 5.00 -18.02
C ALA A 138 1.04 6.10 -18.05
N LEU A 139 1.69 6.36 -19.19
CA LEU A 139 2.67 7.43 -19.35
C LEU A 139 2.06 8.82 -19.14
N VAL A 140 0.88 9.09 -19.70
CA VAL A 140 0.15 10.36 -19.46
C VAL A 140 -0.18 10.54 -17.98
N LEU A 141 -0.58 9.46 -17.30
CA LEU A 141 -0.88 9.52 -15.86
C LEU A 141 0.39 9.75 -15.00
N ILE A 142 1.55 9.34 -15.51
CA ILE A 142 2.87 9.55 -14.88
C ILE A 142 3.43 10.96 -15.19
N TYR A 143 3.10 11.54 -16.36
CA TYR A 143 3.49 12.89 -16.79
C TYR A 143 2.33 13.88 -16.61
N PRO A 144 2.13 14.48 -15.42
CA PRO A 144 1.23 15.60 -15.27
C PRO A 144 1.80 16.81 -16.03
N GLU A 145 1.03 17.33 -17.00
CA GLU A 145 1.26 18.68 -17.51
C GLU A 145 0.94 19.68 -16.41
N GLY A 146 1.99 20.20 -15.78
CA GLY A 146 1.90 21.30 -14.80
C GLY A 146 1.50 20.87 -13.39
N GLY A 147 2.50 20.61 -12.53
CA GLY A 147 2.21 20.28 -11.14
C GLY A 147 3.38 20.02 -10.20
N PHE A 148 4.63 20.27 -10.59
CA PHE A 148 5.69 20.57 -9.61
C PHE A 148 5.61 22.03 -9.13
N ALA A 149 4.40 22.60 -9.10
CA ALA A 149 4.16 23.90 -8.48
C ALA A 149 4.15 23.67 -6.98
N SER A 150 5.32 23.90 -6.37
CA SER A 150 5.48 24.23 -4.97
C SER A 150 4.76 23.29 -3.99
N ALA A 151 5.56 22.44 -3.34
CA ALA A 151 5.51 22.52 -1.89
C ALA A 151 5.79 24.00 -1.56
N THR A 152 4.76 24.82 -1.50
CA THR A 152 4.84 26.12 -0.86
C THR A 152 5.23 25.78 0.57
N ALA A 153 6.52 25.92 0.87
CA ALA A 153 6.86 26.39 2.21
C ALA A 153 5.87 27.52 2.50
N PRO A 154 5.17 27.53 3.65
CA PRO A 154 4.25 28.59 3.95
C PRO A 154 5.01 29.92 3.90
N THR A 155 4.91 30.64 2.78
CA THR A 155 5.39 32.01 2.59
C THR A 155 4.40 33.02 3.16
N ASN A 156 3.39 32.54 3.87
CA ASN A 156 2.57 33.33 4.78
C ASN A 156 2.87 32.96 6.23
N VAL A 157 4.15 32.87 6.58
CA VAL A 157 4.56 33.42 7.87
C VAL A 157 4.43 34.93 7.65
N PRO A 158 3.41 35.62 8.22
CA PRO A 158 3.44 37.07 8.22
C PRO A 158 4.82 37.47 8.74
N SER A 159 5.47 38.43 8.09
CA SER A 159 6.67 39.07 8.60
C SER A 159 6.34 39.49 10.03
N VAL A 160 6.70 38.67 11.01
CA VAL A 160 6.79 39.12 12.37
C VAL A 160 7.98 40.04 12.27
N ASP A 161 7.68 41.33 12.08
CA ASP A 161 8.60 42.38 12.45
C ASP A 161 9.01 41.99 13.86
N VAL A 162 10.24 41.49 13.99
CA VAL A 162 10.90 41.39 15.28
C VAL A 162 11.16 42.84 15.63
N GLU A 163 10.09 43.52 16.06
CA GLU A 163 10.18 44.69 16.88
C GLU A 163 11.07 44.23 18.03
N LEU A 164 12.27 44.81 18.05
CA LEU A 164 13.26 44.59 19.08
C LEU A 164 12.51 44.69 20.40
N ILE A 165 12.30 43.53 21.04
CA ILE A 165 11.78 43.49 22.40
C ILE A 165 12.77 44.31 23.20
N GLU A 166 12.40 45.55 23.52
CA GLU A 166 13.14 46.39 24.44
C GLU A 166 13.36 45.54 25.70
N PRO A 167 14.57 45.60 26.31
CA PRO A 167 14.87 44.77 27.46
C PRO A 167 13.81 45.02 28.53
N VAL A 168 13.03 43.98 28.83
CA VAL A 168 12.06 44.00 29.92
C VAL A 168 12.79 44.42 31.18
N GLU A 169 12.47 45.62 31.66
CA GLU A 169 12.91 46.09 32.96
C GLU A 169 12.38 45.11 34.00
N VAL A 170 13.28 44.29 34.55
CA VAL A 170 12.98 43.33 35.62
C VAL A 170 12.69 44.16 36.87
N ASN A 171 11.47 44.66 36.97
CA ASN A 171 10.96 45.20 38.21
C ASN A 171 10.88 44.04 39.20
N SER A 172 11.72 44.14 40.22
CA SER A 172 11.85 43.21 41.34
C SER A 172 10.48 42.81 41.88
N VAL A 173 10.01 41.61 41.52
CA VAL A 173 8.89 40.97 42.19
C VAL A 173 9.36 40.67 43.60
N THR A 174 8.90 41.48 44.54
CA THR A 174 8.97 41.21 45.97
C THR A 174 8.33 39.85 46.24
N ALA A 175 9.10 38.95 46.85
CA ALA A 175 8.65 37.62 47.27
C ALA A 175 7.34 37.70 48.07
N PRO A 176 6.32 36.86 47.79
CA PRO A 176 5.20 36.69 48.70
C PRO A 176 5.72 36.01 49.98
N THR A 177 5.94 36.84 51.00
CA THR A 177 6.19 36.41 52.37
C THR A 177 4.86 35.92 52.94
N ASN A 178 4.54 34.64 52.70
CA ASN A 178 3.62 33.81 53.49
C ASN A 178 3.32 32.50 52.72
N LEU A 179 4.21 31.52 52.83
CA LEU A 179 3.84 30.13 52.61
C LEU A 179 3.20 29.62 53.91
N PRO A 180 1.97 29.07 53.88
CA PRO A 180 1.46 28.35 55.04
C PRO A 180 2.33 27.12 55.26
N VAL A 181 2.95 27.05 56.43
CA VAL A 181 3.65 25.88 56.95
C VAL A 181 2.62 24.76 57.01
N VAL A 182 2.77 23.77 56.12
CA VAL A 182 2.04 22.51 56.24
C VAL A 182 2.68 21.77 57.41
N ASP A 183 2.11 21.93 58.60
CA ASP A 183 2.45 21.13 59.76
C ASP A 183 2.12 19.67 59.43
N ALA A 184 3.17 18.88 59.27
CA ALA A 184 3.09 17.43 59.29
C ALA A 184 2.67 17.01 60.70
N VAL A 185 1.36 16.82 60.90
CA VAL A 185 0.84 16.09 62.07
C VAL A 185 1.18 14.62 61.86
N ILE A 186 2.36 14.26 62.36
CA ILE A 186 2.68 12.91 62.78
C ILE A 186 1.77 12.64 63.99
N ASP A 187 0.85 11.70 63.86
CA ASP A 187 0.08 11.11 64.97
C ASP A 187 0.83 9.86 65.44
N PRO A 188 1.56 9.91 66.57
CA PRO A 188 2.29 8.78 67.10
C PRO A 188 1.64 8.28 68.38
N GLU A 189 0.30 8.10 68.44
CA GLU A 189 -0.28 7.49 69.63
C GLU A 189 -1.66 6.83 69.38
N LYS A 190 -1.68 5.70 68.68
CA LYS A 190 -2.65 4.62 68.93
C LYS A 190 -1.98 3.26 68.87
N GLU A 191 -1.06 3.07 69.81
CA GLU A 191 -0.80 1.78 70.44
C GLU A 191 -1.78 1.67 71.63
N THR A 192 -2.26 0.45 71.91
CA THR A 192 -3.11 0.00 73.04
C THR A 192 -4.63 -0.11 72.84
N LEU A 193 -5.07 -1.36 73.07
CA LEU A 193 -6.42 -1.95 73.24
C LEU A 193 -7.14 -2.49 71.99
#